data_AF-A0A920L282-F1
#
_entry.id   AF-A0A920L282-F1
#
_cell.length_a   1.000
_cell.length_b   1.000
_cell.length_c   1.000
_cell.angle_alpha   90.00
_cell.angle_beta   90.00
_cell.angle_gamma   90.00
#
_symmetry.space_group_name_H-M   'P 1'
#
loop_
_entity.id
_entity.type
_entity.pdbx_description
1 polymer ?
#
loop_
_entity_poly.entity_id
_entity_poly.type
_entity_poly.pdbx_seq_one_letter_code
_entity_poly.pdbx_strand_id
1 'polypeptide(L)'
;MIRKSIYTIFISLALYASFVYLVAIGTLGSYEGPGKISTSEIPEEITLKRTKEQVEAISNLGITNEKLILFGDLHVHTTYSSDAFLMSLPLLAGEGTHPPADACDFARFCSSLDFWSNTDHAEDLTPQDWQEIKDTVRQCNNVSGKGLQDTIAFWVGNGHRKVVLMNLILAIRTSSLKTLMMTKFLRGQ
;
A
#
# COMPACT_ATOMS: atom_id res chain seq x y z
N MET A 1 -6.11 43.86 38.21
CA MET A 1 -5.44 42.84 37.37
C MET A 1 -6.28 41.57 37.22
N ILE A 2 -6.82 41.03 38.33
CA ILE A 2 -7.66 39.80 38.37
C ILE A 2 -8.81 39.79 37.35
N ARG A 3 -9.58 40.88 37.21
CA ARG A 3 -10.72 40.94 36.28
C ARG A 3 -10.32 40.76 34.80
N LYS A 4 -9.16 41.31 34.40
CA LYS A 4 -8.64 41.14 33.03
C LYS A 4 -8.18 39.70 32.80
N SER A 5 -7.54 39.09 33.80
CA SER A 5 -7.12 37.68 33.76
C SER A 5 -8.30 36.71 33.66
N ILE A 6 -9.42 37.02 34.32
CA ILE A 6 -10.66 36.23 34.21
C ILE A 6 -11.19 36.27 32.77
N TYR A 7 -11.29 37.46 32.16
CA TYR A 7 -11.77 37.57 30.78
C TYR A 7 -10.87 36.87 29.77
N THR A 8 -9.54 36.95 29.93
CA THR A 8 -8.61 36.24 29.04
C THR A 8 -8.80 34.73 29.13
N ILE A 9 -8.99 34.18 30.35
CA ILE A 9 -9.23 32.74 30.53
C ILE A 9 -10.54 32.33 29.86
N PHE A 10 -11.62 33.08 30.06
CA PHE A 10 -12.91 32.79 29.43
C PHE A 10 -12.84 32.84 27.90
N ILE A 11 -12.13 33.82 27.32
CA ILE A 11 -11.94 33.91 25.87
C ILE A 11 -11.15 32.71 25.35
N SER A 12 -10.04 32.34 26.00
CA SER A 12 -9.25 31.17 25.61
C SER A 12 -10.05 29.88 25.68
N LEU A 13 -10.88 29.70 26.71
CA LEU A 13 -11.79 28.56 26.84
C LEU A 13 -12.84 28.53 25.73
N ALA A 14 -13.45 29.68 25.42
CA ALA A 14 -14.43 29.78 24.34
C ALA A 14 -13.81 29.48 22.96
N LEU A 15 -12.59 29.96 22.71
CA LEU A 15 -11.84 29.67 21.48
C LEU A 15 -11.48 28.18 21.39
N TYR A 16 -10.99 27.58 22.47
CA TYR A 16 -10.68 26.16 22.52
C TYR A 16 -11.93 25.30 22.29
N ALA A 17 -13.05 25.62 22.96
CA ALA A 17 -14.32 24.91 22.78
C ALA A 17 -14.85 25.03 21.34
N SER A 18 -14.76 26.23 20.75
CA SER A 18 -15.11 26.46 19.34
C SER A 18 -14.22 25.62 18.40
N PHE A 19 -12.91 25.61 18.63
CA PHE A 19 -11.97 24.80 17.85
C PHE A 19 -12.30 23.30 17.94
N VAL A 20 -12.48 22.76 19.15
CA VAL A 20 -12.86 21.36 19.35
C VAL A 20 -14.19 21.04 18.67
N TYR A 21 -15.17 21.94 18.74
CA TYR A 21 -16.45 21.79 18.04
C TYR A 21 -16.26 21.71 16.52
N LEU A 22 -15.46 22.60 15.93
CA LEU A 22 -15.17 22.62 14.49
C LEU A 22 -14.42 21.36 14.02
N VAL A 23 -13.48 20.85 14.83
CA VAL A 23 -12.81 19.55 14.57
C VAL A 23 -13.83 18.42 14.62
N ALA A 24 -14.67 18.38 15.65
CA ALA A 24 -15.62 17.29 15.88
C ALA A 24 -16.69 17.17 14.77
N ILE A 25 -17.12 18.28 14.18
CA ILE A 25 -18.06 18.27 13.04
C ILE A 25 -17.37 18.03 11.69
N GLY A 26 -16.04 17.84 11.66
CA GLY A 26 -15.28 17.57 10.44
C GLY A 26 -15.05 18.78 9.53
N THR A 27 -15.40 20.00 9.97
CA THR A 27 -15.20 21.21 9.15
C THR A 27 -13.72 21.54 8.88
N LEU A 28 -12.81 21.05 9.74
CA LEU A 28 -11.36 21.24 9.58
C LEU A 28 -10.68 20.07 8.86
N GLY A 29 -11.43 19.05 8.47
CA GLY A 29 -10.93 17.85 7.80
C GLY A 29 -11.72 16.61 8.19
N SER A 30 -11.70 15.62 7.32
CA SER A 30 -12.21 14.28 7.59
C SER A 30 -11.08 13.28 7.52
N TYR A 31 -11.29 12.12 8.15
CA TYR A 31 -10.43 10.97 7.94
C TYR A 31 -10.35 10.62 6.44
N GLU A 32 -9.13 10.49 5.93
CA GLU A 32 -8.86 9.95 4.60
C GLU A 32 -8.82 8.42 4.73
N GLY A 33 -9.77 7.74 4.09
CA GLY A 33 -9.78 6.28 4.04
C GLY A 33 -8.80 5.73 2.99
N PRO A 34 -8.81 4.41 2.76
CA PRO A 34 -7.75 3.74 2.00
C PRO A 34 -7.82 3.95 0.49
N GLY A 35 -8.73 4.79 0.00
CA GLY A 35 -9.04 4.95 -1.41
C GLY A 35 -9.89 3.81 -1.98
N LYS A 36 -9.93 3.70 -3.31
CA LYS A 36 -10.68 2.66 -4.03
C LYS A 36 -9.81 2.08 -5.13
N ILE A 37 -9.59 0.77 -5.10
CA ILE A 37 -8.81 0.06 -6.11
C ILE A 37 -9.62 -0.05 -7.40
N SER A 38 -8.98 0.16 -8.54
CA SER A 38 -9.57 -0.07 -9.84
C SER A 38 -9.94 -1.55 -10.02
N THR A 39 -11.21 -1.80 -10.32
CA THR A 39 -11.74 -3.15 -10.55
C THR A 39 -11.39 -3.72 -11.92
N SER A 40 -10.77 -2.93 -12.80
CA SER A 40 -10.37 -3.36 -14.13
C SER A 40 -9.20 -4.34 -14.03
N GLU A 41 -9.33 -5.52 -14.60
CA GLU A 41 -8.21 -6.46 -14.75
C GLU A 41 -7.31 -6.00 -15.91
N ILE A 42 -5.99 -6.19 -15.80
CA ILE A 42 -5.11 -6.02 -16.95
C ILE A 42 -5.45 -7.12 -17.97
N PRO A 43 -5.60 -6.79 -19.28
CA PRO A 43 -5.89 -7.79 -20.30
C PRO A 43 -4.91 -8.97 -20.24
N GLU A 44 -5.46 -10.19 -20.25
CA GLU A 44 -4.67 -11.43 -20.16
C GLU A 44 -3.62 -11.54 -21.27
N GLU A 45 -3.89 -10.94 -22.44
CA GLU A 45 -2.92 -10.87 -23.54
C GLU A 45 -1.60 -10.19 -23.12
N ILE A 46 -1.68 -9.12 -22.31
CA ILE A 46 -0.50 -8.38 -21.85
C ILE A 46 0.30 -9.23 -20.85
N THR A 47 -0.37 -9.87 -19.89
CA THR A 47 0.30 -10.70 -18.87
C THR A 47 0.92 -11.95 -19.50
N LEU A 48 0.25 -12.57 -20.47
CA LEU A 48 0.78 -13.68 -21.25
C LEU A 48 1.98 -13.26 -22.11
N LYS A 49 1.91 -12.09 -22.76
CA LYS A 49 3.01 -11.56 -23.56
C LYS A 49 4.27 -11.37 -22.72
N ARG A 50 4.15 -10.72 -21.55
CA ARG A 50 5.27 -10.54 -20.61
C ARG A 50 5.92 -11.86 -20.20
N THR A 51 5.09 -12.85 -19.88
CA THR A 51 5.57 -14.19 -19.49
C THR A 51 6.31 -14.88 -20.63
N LYS A 52 5.77 -14.81 -21.86
CA LYS A 52 6.40 -15.39 -23.05
C LYS A 52 7.75 -14.75 -23.34
N GLU A 53 7.84 -13.43 -23.27
CA GLU A 53 9.09 -12.68 -23.46
C GLU A 53 10.16 -13.10 -22.45
N GLN A 54 9.79 -13.28 -21.17
CA GLN A 54 10.72 -13.79 -20.15
C GLN A 54 11.20 -15.22 -20.44
N VAL A 55 10.28 -16.12 -20.82
CA VAL A 55 10.62 -17.51 -21.14
C VAL A 55 11.52 -17.60 -22.37
N GLU A 56 11.25 -16.81 -23.41
CA GLU A 56 12.07 -16.72 -24.62
C GLU A 56 13.48 -16.20 -24.29
N ALA A 57 13.58 -15.16 -23.46
CA ALA A 57 14.86 -14.63 -23.01
C ALA A 57 15.69 -15.68 -22.24
N ILE A 58 15.05 -16.45 -21.35
CA ILE A 58 15.72 -17.55 -20.61
C ILE A 58 16.24 -18.61 -21.60
N SER A 59 15.41 -18.99 -22.58
CA SER A 59 15.78 -19.96 -23.61
C SER A 59 16.97 -19.49 -24.44
N ASN A 60 16.99 -18.22 -24.85
CA ASN A 60 18.06 -17.63 -25.65
C ASN A 60 19.40 -17.56 -24.90
N LEU A 61 19.38 -17.48 -23.56
CA LEU A 61 20.57 -17.49 -22.71
C LEU A 61 21.09 -18.91 -22.43
N GLY A 62 20.43 -19.97 -22.92
CA GLY A 62 20.81 -21.36 -22.65
C GLY A 62 20.68 -21.77 -21.19
N ILE A 63 19.88 -21.03 -20.40
CA ILE A 63 19.68 -21.29 -18.98
C ILE A 63 18.60 -22.37 -18.84
N THR A 64 18.95 -23.51 -18.25
CA THR A 64 18.03 -24.65 -18.03
C THR A 64 17.17 -24.51 -16.77
N ASN A 65 17.24 -23.35 -16.11
CA ASN A 65 16.58 -23.11 -14.84
C ASN A 65 15.20 -22.48 -15.02
N GLU A 66 14.20 -23.02 -14.32
CA GLU A 66 12.82 -22.57 -14.33
C GLU A 66 12.53 -21.35 -13.42
N LYS A 67 13.58 -20.69 -12.91
CA LYS A 67 13.46 -19.51 -12.05
C LYS A 67 13.11 -18.28 -12.89
N LEU A 68 12.10 -17.55 -12.46
CA LEU A 68 11.74 -16.24 -13.03
C LEU A 68 12.40 -15.11 -12.24
N ILE A 69 12.79 -14.06 -12.95
CA ILE A 69 13.18 -12.78 -12.35
C ILE A 69 11.91 -11.96 -12.20
N LEU A 70 11.68 -11.46 -10.99
CA LEU A 70 10.56 -10.58 -10.68
C LEU A 70 11.06 -9.19 -10.34
N PHE A 71 10.38 -8.19 -10.86
CA PHE A 71 10.65 -6.78 -10.60
C PHE A 71 9.53 -6.22 -9.72
N GLY A 72 9.89 -5.79 -8.52
CA GLY A 72 8.93 -5.28 -7.56
C GLY A 72 9.53 -4.25 -6.61
N ASP A 73 8.66 -3.66 -5.81
CA ASP A 73 9.03 -2.66 -4.81
C ASP A 73 8.79 -3.20 -3.40
N LEU A 74 9.85 -3.29 -2.60
CA LEU A 74 9.78 -3.79 -1.23
C LEU A 74 9.60 -2.68 -0.18
N HIS A 75 9.50 -1.42 -0.60
CA HIS A 75 9.50 -0.29 0.32
C HIS A 75 8.56 0.80 -0.21
N VAL A 76 7.24 0.58 -0.07
CA VAL A 76 6.22 1.52 -0.50
C VAL A 76 5.56 2.18 0.71
N HIS A 77 5.66 3.51 0.76
CA HIS A 77 4.90 4.35 1.70
C HIS A 77 3.66 4.93 1.00
N THR A 78 2.61 5.12 1.78
CA THR A 78 1.36 5.78 1.39
C THR A 78 1.14 6.99 2.30
N THR A 79 0.10 7.79 2.07
CA THR A 79 -0.22 8.91 2.98
C THR A 79 -0.64 8.49 4.39
N TYR A 80 -0.67 7.19 4.69
CA TYR A 80 -0.78 6.68 6.05
C TYR A 80 0.53 6.84 6.84
N SER A 81 1.68 6.98 6.17
CA SER A 81 2.94 7.38 6.80
C SER A 81 3.11 8.89 6.83
N SER A 82 3.67 9.39 7.93
CA SER A 82 3.90 10.83 8.14
C SER A 82 4.91 11.44 7.16
N ASP A 83 5.92 10.69 6.73
CA ASP A 83 6.91 11.13 5.74
C ASP A 83 6.30 11.33 4.35
N ALA A 84 5.58 10.33 3.85
CA ALA A 84 4.87 10.40 2.58
C ALA A 84 3.73 11.44 2.64
N PHE A 85 3.00 11.54 3.76
CA PHE A 85 2.02 12.60 3.95
C PHE A 85 2.65 14.00 3.92
N LEU A 86 3.79 14.20 4.58
CA LEU A 86 4.48 15.50 4.55
C LEU A 86 4.90 15.85 3.11
N MET A 87 5.45 14.89 2.37
CA MET A 87 5.86 15.08 0.97
C MET A 87 4.67 15.29 0.02
N SER A 88 3.46 14.89 0.41
CA SER A 88 2.23 15.11 -0.35
C SER A 88 1.71 16.56 -0.29
N LEU A 89 2.23 17.37 0.65
CA LEU A 89 1.72 18.71 0.87
C LEU A 89 2.09 19.68 -0.27
N PRO A 90 1.18 20.59 -0.67
CA PRO A 90 1.46 21.62 -1.68
C PRO A 90 2.65 22.51 -1.33
N LEU A 91 2.93 22.72 -0.04
CA LEU A 91 4.08 23.50 0.43
C LEU A 91 5.42 22.86 0.01
N LEU A 92 5.45 21.54 -0.15
CA LEU A 92 6.61 20.78 -0.65
C LEU A 92 6.47 20.41 -2.13
N ALA A 93 5.58 21.09 -2.87
CA ALA A 93 5.24 20.79 -4.26
C ALA A 93 4.73 19.35 -4.47
N GLY A 94 4.09 18.76 -3.45
CA GLY A 94 3.43 17.47 -3.55
C GLY A 94 2.16 17.53 -4.41
N GLU A 95 1.80 16.38 -5.00
CA GLU A 95 0.67 16.25 -5.94
C GLU A 95 -0.68 16.04 -5.23
N GLY A 96 -0.68 15.99 -3.90
CA GLY A 96 -1.82 15.59 -3.10
C GLY A 96 -1.68 14.17 -2.55
N THR A 97 -2.74 13.67 -1.95
CA THR A 97 -2.69 12.44 -1.17
C THR A 97 -2.69 11.18 -2.03
N HIS A 98 -2.01 10.15 -1.53
CA HIS A 98 -1.83 8.85 -2.17
C HIS A 98 -2.10 7.73 -1.15
N PRO A 99 -3.38 7.37 -0.95
CA PRO A 99 -3.76 6.33 0.01
C PRO A 99 -3.36 4.93 -0.49
N PRO A 100 -3.47 3.89 0.37
CA PRO A 100 -3.08 2.52 0.01
C PRO A 100 -3.63 1.96 -1.31
N ALA A 101 -4.84 2.31 -1.73
CA ALA A 101 -5.39 1.87 -3.01
C ALA A 101 -4.60 2.40 -4.22
N ASP A 102 -4.08 3.63 -4.14
CA ASP A 102 -3.29 4.23 -5.22
C ASP A 102 -1.99 3.46 -5.45
N ALA A 103 -1.37 2.94 -4.38
CA ALA A 103 -0.19 2.09 -4.49
C ALA A 103 -0.47 0.81 -5.28
N CYS A 104 -1.64 0.19 -5.09
CA CYS A 104 -2.06 -0.97 -5.88
C CYS A 104 -2.21 -0.60 -7.37
N ASP A 105 -2.97 0.46 -7.67
CA ASP A 105 -3.24 0.85 -9.06
C ASP A 105 -1.97 1.34 -9.77
N PHE A 106 -1.09 2.05 -9.06
CA PHE A 106 0.21 2.47 -9.59
C PHE A 106 1.09 1.26 -9.92
N ALA A 107 1.18 0.29 -9.00
CA ALA A 107 1.93 -0.94 -9.24
C ALA A 107 1.41 -1.72 -10.46
N ARG A 108 0.08 -1.80 -10.61
CA ARG A 108 -0.58 -2.54 -11.71
C ARG A 108 -0.43 -1.83 -13.05
N PHE A 109 -0.78 -0.55 -13.13
CA PHE A 109 -0.98 0.14 -14.40
C PHE A 109 0.19 1.03 -14.80
N CYS A 110 0.83 1.70 -13.84
CA CYS A 110 1.86 2.71 -14.14
C CYS A 110 3.27 2.09 -14.18
N SER A 111 3.61 1.28 -13.18
CA SER A 111 4.94 0.70 -13.06
C SER A 111 5.03 -0.75 -13.52
N SER A 112 3.89 -1.44 -13.66
CA SER A 112 3.83 -2.85 -14.08
C SER A 112 4.72 -3.76 -13.22
N LEU A 113 4.68 -3.57 -11.90
CA LEU A 113 5.48 -4.34 -10.94
C LEU A 113 4.91 -5.76 -10.79
N ASP A 114 5.77 -6.77 -10.77
CA ASP A 114 5.42 -8.15 -10.46
C ASP A 114 4.94 -8.32 -9.01
N PHE A 115 5.44 -7.47 -8.11
CA PHE A 115 5.01 -7.42 -6.72
C PHE A 115 5.29 -6.07 -6.07
N TRP A 116 4.60 -5.78 -4.97
CA TRP A 116 4.91 -4.64 -4.11
C TRP A 116 4.56 -4.93 -2.64
N SER A 117 5.15 -4.21 -1.71
CA SER A 117 4.77 -4.27 -0.30
C SER A 117 4.51 -2.91 0.31
N ASN A 118 3.35 -2.78 0.97
CA ASN A 118 3.08 -1.65 1.84
C ASN A 118 3.95 -1.77 3.11
N THR A 119 4.73 -0.73 3.36
CA THR A 119 5.69 -0.63 4.48
C THR A 119 5.53 0.69 5.21
N ASP A 120 4.30 1.13 5.43
CA ASP A 120 4.04 2.34 6.20
C ASP A 120 4.59 2.24 7.63
N HIS A 121 5.06 3.36 8.18
CA HIS A 121 5.69 3.43 9.51
C HIS A 121 4.71 2.98 10.59
N ALA A 122 5.10 1.98 11.39
CA ALA A 122 4.20 1.36 12.35
C ALA A 122 3.74 2.33 13.46
N GLU A 123 4.56 3.33 13.78
CA GLU A 123 4.27 4.40 14.73
C GLU A 123 3.16 5.35 14.28
N ASP A 124 2.91 5.45 12.96
CA ASP A 124 1.92 6.35 12.37
C ASP A 124 0.55 5.66 12.19
N LEU A 125 0.51 4.33 12.28
CA LEU A 125 -0.68 3.52 11.98
C LEU A 125 -1.55 3.26 13.23
N THR A 126 -2.82 3.66 13.16
CA THR A 126 -3.86 3.26 14.12
C THR A 126 -4.41 1.87 13.81
N PRO A 127 -5.03 1.14 14.77
CA PRO A 127 -5.61 -0.18 14.51
C PRO A 127 -6.60 -0.24 13.33
N GLN A 128 -7.26 0.88 13.02
CA GLN A 128 -8.10 1.02 11.84
C GLN A 128 -7.25 0.99 10.56
N ASP A 129 -6.18 1.79 10.50
CA ASP A 129 -5.26 1.84 9.37
C ASP A 129 -4.62 0.46 9.11
N TRP A 130 -4.22 -0.26 10.16
CA TRP A 130 -3.74 -1.65 10.06
C TRP A 130 -4.76 -2.55 9.36
N GLN A 131 -6.05 -2.41 9.66
CA GLN A 131 -7.11 -3.21 9.06
C GLN A 131 -7.35 -2.81 7.61
N GLU A 132 -7.36 -1.52 7.33
CA GLU A 132 -7.57 -0.98 6.00
C GLU A 132 -6.42 -1.34 5.03
N ILE A 133 -5.16 -1.26 5.46
CA ILE A 133 -4.03 -1.71 4.64
C ILE A 133 -4.14 -3.21 4.32
N LYS A 134 -4.46 -4.05 5.32
CA LYS A 134 -4.69 -5.49 5.10
C LYS A 134 -5.81 -5.73 4.08
N ASP A 135 -6.89 -4.95 4.17
CA ASP A 135 -8.04 -5.10 3.27
C ASP A 135 -7.72 -4.59 1.86
N THR A 136 -6.96 -3.51 1.72
CA THR A 136 -6.43 -3.03 0.44
C THR A 136 -5.55 -4.10 -0.21
N VAL A 137 -4.62 -4.70 0.52
CA VAL A 137 -3.77 -5.79 -0.01
C VAL A 137 -4.59 -6.98 -0.49
N ARG A 138 -5.63 -7.36 0.27
CA ARG A 138 -6.55 -8.45 -0.13
C ARG A 138 -7.34 -8.09 -1.38
N GLN A 139 -7.86 -6.87 -1.45
CA GLN A 139 -8.63 -6.38 -2.59
C GLN A 139 -7.76 -6.30 -3.83
N CYS A 140 -6.54 -5.79 -3.72
CA CYS A 140 -5.55 -5.70 -4.81
C CYS A 140 -5.31 -7.09 -5.40
N ASN A 141 -4.93 -8.06 -4.55
CA ASN A 141 -4.68 -9.44 -4.97
C ASN A 141 -5.92 -10.12 -5.57
N ASN A 142 -7.13 -9.70 -5.20
CA ASN A 142 -8.37 -10.25 -5.76
C ASN A 142 -8.67 -9.72 -7.17
N VAL A 143 -8.31 -8.46 -7.46
CA VAL A 143 -8.49 -7.86 -8.80
C VAL A 143 -7.30 -8.08 -9.74
N SER A 144 -6.15 -8.52 -9.21
CA SER A 144 -4.94 -8.82 -9.98
C SER A 144 -5.03 -10.07 -10.86
N GLY A 145 -6.20 -10.71 -10.96
CA GLY A 145 -6.46 -11.88 -11.82
C GLY A 145 -6.36 -13.23 -11.10
N LYS A 146 -7.17 -14.19 -11.54
CA LYS A 146 -7.30 -15.53 -10.93
C LYS A 146 -6.22 -16.54 -11.39
N GLY A 147 -5.41 -16.17 -12.38
CA GLY A 147 -4.38 -17.00 -12.99
C GLY A 147 -3.00 -16.35 -12.89
N LEU A 148 -2.50 -15.86 -14.03
CA LEU A 148 -1.22 -15.15 -14.07
C LEU A 148 -1.42 -13.72 -13.60
N GLN A 149 -1.17 -13.51 -12.31
CA GLN A 149 -1.40 -12.21 -11.67
C GLN A 149 -0.53 -11.11 -12.27
N ASP A 150 -1.14 -9.94 -12.46
CA ASP A 150 -0.45 -8.74 -12.93
C ASP A 150 0.55 -8.19 -11.91
N THR A 151 0.19 -8.21 -10.63
CA THR A 151 1.04 -7.90 -9.49
C THR A 151 0.64 -8.74 -8.27
N ILE A 152 1.53 -8.85 -7.30
CA ILE A 152 1.25 -9.45 -5.98
C ILE A 152 1.48 -8.40 -4.91
N ALA A 153 0.44 -8.09 -4.14
CA ALA A 153 0.53 -7.15 -3.03
C ALA A 153 0.83 -7.87 -1.71
N PHE A 154 1.73 -7.29 -0.92
CA PHE A 154 2.06 -7.72 0.42
C PHE A 154 1.96 -6.57 1.41
N TRP A 155 1.96 -6.92 2.70
CA TRP A 155 2.06 -5.96 3.78
C TRP A 155 3.00 -6.49 4.84
N VAL A 156 3.91 -5.62 5.30
CA VAL A 156 4.90 -5.97 6.33
C VAL A 156 4.47 -5.31 7.63
N GLY A 157 3.74 -6.08 8.44
CA GLY A 157 3.26 -5.62 9.73
C GLY A 157 4.14 -6.03 10.91
N ASN A 158 4.25 -5.17 11.92
CA ASN A 158 4.92 -5.45 13.20
C ASN A 158 4.07 -6.40 14.06
N GLY A 159 4.04 -7.67 13.70
CA GLY A 159 3.50 -8.75 14.50
C GLY A 159 4.57 -9.80 14.76
N HIS A 160 4.79 -10.16 16.03
CA HIS A 160 5.70 -11.23 16.47
C HIS A 160 5.41 -12.64 15.90
N ARG A 161 4.60 -12.78 14.84
CA ARG A 161 4.48 -13.99 14.05
C ARG A 161 4.95 -13.70 12.62
N LYS A 162 6.22 -14.05 12.41
CA LYS A 162 6.86 -14.22 11.10
C LYS A 162 6.95 -12.96 10.24
N VAL A 163 7.86 -12.07 10.64
CA VAL A 163 8.77 -11.45 9.66
C VAL A 163 9.60 -12.57 9.03
N VAL A 164 9.03 -13.28 8.07
CA VAL A 164 9.77 -14.16 7.16
C VAL A 164 9.60 -13.55 5.79
N LEU A 165 10.28 -12.43 5.52
CA LEU A 165 10.49 -12.00 4.13
C LEU A 165 11.59 -10.93 3.94
N MET A 166 12.63 -10.88 4.78
CA MET A 166 13.77 -9.96 4.54
C MET A 166 14.90 -10.60 3.69
N ASN A 167 14.73 -11.84 3.22
CA ASN A 167 15.72 -12.55 2.40
C ASN A 167 15.06 -13.16 1.15
N LEU A 168 14.41 -12.32 0.35
CA LEU A 168 13.71 -12.77 -0.84
C LEU A 168 14.20 -12.03 -2.09
N ILE A 169 15.41 -12.36 -2.52
CA ILE A 169 15.70 -12.41 -3.95
C ILE A 169 14.82 -13.56 -4.48
N LEU A 170 13.58 -13.25 -4.83
CA LEU A 170 12.55 -14.24 -5.09
C LEU A 170 12.71 -14.82 -6.49
N ALA A 171 13.58 -15.83 -6.58
CA ALA A 171 13.54 -16.81 -7.64
C ALA A 171 12.27 -17.68 -7.51
N ILE A 172 11.12 -17.25 -8.06
CA ILE A 172 9.93 -18.10 -8.12
C ILE A 172 10.16 -19.20 -9.15
N ARG A 173 10.10 -20.45 -8.69
CA ARG A 173 10.07 -21.64 -9.54
C ARG A 173 8.66 -21.75 -10.11
N THR A 174 8.46 -21.41 -11.38
CA THR A 174 7.24 -21.64 -12.17
C THR A 174 5.92 -20.96 -11.75
N SER A 175 5.00 -20.83 -12.71
CA SER A 175 3.67 -20.22 -12.60
C SER A 175 2.76 -20.82 -11.52
N SER A 176 3.02 -22.06 -11.09
CA SER A 176 2.25 -22.74 -10.03
C SER A 176 2.58 -22.22 -8.62
N LEU A 177 3.78 -21.69 -8.39
CA LEU A 177 4.17 -21.18 -7.07
C LEU A 177 3.66 -19.77 -6.78
N LYS A 178 3.33 -18.95 -7.79
CA LYS A 178 2.53 -17.71 -7.57
C LYS A 178 1.22 -18.06 -6.86
N THR A 179 0.56 -19.15 -7.25
CA THR A 179 -0.66 -19.68 -6.62
C THR A 179 -0.43 -20.27 -5.22
N LEU A 180 0.75 -20.87 -4.96
CA LEU A 180 1.07 -21.46 -3.64
C LEU A 180 1.47 -20.40 -2.59
N MET A 181 2.14 -19.32 -3.02
CA MET A 181 2.48 -18.20 -2.13
C MET A 181 1.21 -17.51 -1.62
N MET A 182 0.20 -17.37 -2.48
CA MET A 182 -1.14 -16.90 -2.11
C MET A 182 -1.81 -17.75 -1.01
N THR A 183 -1.70 -19.08 -1.05
CA THR A 183 -2.42 -19.95 -0.10
C THR A 183 -1.85 -19.91 1.31
N LYS A 184 -0.57 -19.58 1.47
CA LYS A 184 0.04 -19.36 2.79
C LYS A 184 -0.16 -17.93 3.29
N PHE A 185 -0.09 -16.93 2.41
CA PHE A 185 -0.23 -15.52 2.79
C PHE A 185 -1.68 -15.13 3.15
N LEU A 186 -2.68 -15.63 2.42
CA LEU A 186 -4.10 -15.35 2.71
C LEU A 186 -4.64 -16.09 3.94
N ARG A 187 -3.96 -17.15 4.42
CA ARG A 187 -4.43 -17.98 5.54
C ARG A 187 -3.94 -17.53 6.93
N GLY A 188 -3.12 -16.49 7.03
CA GLY A 188 -2.68 -15.98 8.34
C GLY A 188 -2.12 -17.05 9.28
N GLN A 189 -1.26 -17.96 8.78
CA GLN A 189 -0.55 -18.97 9.57
C GLN A 189 0.98 -18.79 9.54
#